data_AF-A0A3E4EZC8-F1
#
_entry.id   AF-A0A3E4EZC8-F1
#
_cell.length_a   1.000
_cell.length_b   1.000
_cell.length_c   1.000
_cell.angle_alpha   90.00
_cell.angle_beta   90.00
_cell.angle_gamma   90.00
#
_symmetry.space_group_name_H-M   'P 1'
#
loop_
_entity.id
_entity.type
_entity.pdbx_description
1 polymer ?
#
loop_
_entity_poly.entity_id
_entity_poly.type
_entity_poly.pdbx_seq_one_letter_code
_entity_poly.pdbx_strand_id
1 'polypeptide(L)' 'EKIMTEFSDLNLCPINNRQGIVIDGEGSKVICKD' A
#
# COMPACT_ATOMS: atom_id res chain seq x y z
N GLU A 1 3.37 13.61 -0.78
CA GLU A 1 3.28 14.04 0.64
C GLU A 1 1.90 14.54 1.02
N LYS A 2 1.29 15.49 0.29
CA LYS A 2 -0.03 16.07 0.63
C LYS A 2 -1.11 15.04 1.00
N ILE A 3 -1.25 13.97 0.21
CA ILE A 3 -2.24 12.89 0.47
C ILE A 3 -1.93 12.12 1.76
N MET A 4 -0.66 11.80 2.05
CA MET A 4 -0.30 11.08 3.28
C MET A 4 -0.56 11.91 4.54
N THR A 5 -0.43 13.24 4.43
CA THR A 5 -0.72 14.18 5.53
C THR A 5 -2.21 14.44 5.70
N GLU A 6 -2.94 14.58 4.60
CA GLU A 6 -4.38 14.88 4.61
C GLU A 6 -5.22 13.69 5.11
N PHE A 7 -4.72 12.48 4.95
CA PHE A 7 -5.38 11.23 5.32
C PHE A 7 -4.57 10.41 6.33
N SER A 8 -3.88 11.10 7.26
CA SER A 8 -2.97 10.46 8.23
C SER A 8 -3.68 9.55 9.24
N ASP A 9 -5.00 9.70 9.37
CA ASP A 9 -5.89 8.86 10.17
C ASP A 9 -6.17 7.49 9.50
N LEU A 10 -5.91 7.36 8.21
CA LEU A 10 -6.01 6.10 7.48
C LEU A 10 -4.68 5.35 7.45
N ASN A 11 -4.75 4.01 7.46
CA ASN A 11 -3.57 3.15 7.29
C ASN A 11 -3.17 3.05 5.81
N LEU A 12 -2.65 4.14 5.26
CA LEU A 12 -2.21 4.21 3.87
C LEU A 12 -0.83 3.54 3.68
N CYS A 13 -0.76 2.62 2.74
CA CYS A 13 0.50 1.98 2.30
C CYS A 13 0.73 2.29 0.81
N PRO A 14 1.49 3.34 0.46
CA PRO A 14 1.72 3.70 -0.92
C PRO A 14 2.50 2.60 -1.65
N ILE A 15 2.14 2.37 -2.91
CA ILE A 15 2.84 1.46 -3.82
C ILE A 15 3.30 2.20 -5.08
N ASN A 16 4.35 1.70 -5.72
CA ASN A 16 4.86 2.19 -7.00
C ASN A 16 4.36 1.32 -8.18
N ASN A 17 4.61 1.79 -9.41
CA ASN A 17 4.11 1.14 -10.63
C ASN A 17 4.65 -0.28 -10.90
N ARG A 18 5.65 -0.72 -10.16
CA ARG A 18 6.27 -2.05 -10.27
C ARG A 18 5.84 -2.99 -9.14
N GLN A 19 5.09 -2.50 -8.18
CA GLN A 19 4.60 -3.27 -7.05
C GLN A 19 3.22 -3.85 -7.33
N GLY A 20 2.99 -5.06 -6.80
CA GLY A 20 1.69 -5.71 -6.80
C GLY A 20 1.16 -5.89 -5.38
N ILE A 21 -0.14 -6.10 -5.24
CA ILE A 21 -0.77 -6.48 -3.97
C ILE A 21 -1.44 -7.84 -4.16
N VAL A 22 -1.09 -8.80 -3.31
CA VAL A 22 -1.77 -10.10 -3.23
C VAL A 22 -2.71 -10.08 -2.05
N ILE A 23 -3.96 -10.49 -2.27
CA ILE A 23 -5.00 -10.64 -1.24
C ILE A 23 -5.46 -12.09 -1.28
N ASP A 24 -5.24 -12.82 -0.19
CA ASP A 24 -5.48 -14.27 -0.09
C ASP A 24 -6.65 -14.63 0.85
N GLY A 25 -7.39 -13.62 1.33
CA GLY A 25 -8.52 -13.78 2.24
C GLY A 25 -8.13 -13.83 3.72
N GLU A 26 -6.87 -14.11 4.05
CA GLU A 26 -6.33 -14.00 5.41
C GLU A 26 -5.67 -12.63 5.63
N GLY A 27 -5.10 -12.05 4.57
CA GLY A 27 -4.57 -10.69 4.63
C GLY A 27 -4.19 -10.14 3.27
N SER A 28 -3.34 -9.12 3.30
CA SER A 28 -2.74 -8.51 2.12
C SER A 28 -1.23 -8.39 2.27
N LYS A 29 -0.51 -8.58 1.16
CA LYS A 29 0.96 -8.46 1.10
C LYS A 29 1.37 -7.71 -0.17
N VAL A 30 2.30 -6.77 -0.03
CA VAL A 30 2.93 -6.09 -1.17
C VAL A 30 4.06 -6.96 -1.72
N ILE A 31 4.01 -7.25 -3.02
CA ILE A 31 5.01 -8.03 -3.78
C ILE A 31 5.80 -7.13 -4.73
N CYS A 32 6.95 -7.63 -5.21
CA CYS A 32 7.87 -6.90 -6.09
C CYS A 32 8.40 -5.61 -5.44
N LYS A 33 9.10 -5.75 -4.31
CA LYS A 33 9.59 -4.62 -3.49
C LYS A 33 10.91 -3.99 -4.00
N ASP A 34 11.39 -4.43 -5.17
CA ASP A 34 12.66 -4.01 -5.77
C ASP A 34 12.50 -2.89 -6.81
#